data_AF-A0A348VBA5-F1
#
_entry.id   AF-A0A348VBA5-F1
#
_cell.length_a   1.000
_cell.length_b   1.000
_cell.length_c   1.000
_cell.angle_alpha   90.00
_cell.angle_beta   90.00
_cell.angle_gamma   90.00
#
_symmetry.space_group_name_H-M   'P 1'
#
loop_
_entity.id
_entity.type
_entity.pdbx_description
1 polymer ?
#
loop_
_entity_poly.entity_id
_entity_poly.type
_entity_poly.pdbx_seq_one_letter_code
_entity_poly.pdbx_strand_id
1 'polypeptide(L)'
;MAVDWERVEADYRAGIKTLRVIAGENEISHVAIAKRAKRDKWPRDLSAKIKAKAEAMVNKRSVNSSVTKATEAEVVEANAHMQADVILGQRTDVPRRREFVGRLFKELEELTGNADLVEQLTLALQQGDQGKLAEIARKVASLPSRIKGTVDLVGAYKTLFGMEREVFGITSKSGFDSDPIAEIEVTIIDGRQKN
;
A
#
# COMPACT_ATOMS: atom_id res chain seq x y z
N MET A 1 -37.61 18.07 -30.14
CA MET A 1 -36.56 17.04 -29.95
C MET A 1 -36.74 16.42 -28.57
N ALA A 2 -36.62 15.10 -28.45
CA ALA A 2 -36.75 14.42 -27.16
C ALA A 2 -35.47 14.60 -26.34
N VAL A 3 -35.62 14.86 -25.04
CA VAL A 3 -34.49 14.99 -24.10
C VAL A 3 -33.89 13.60 -23.86
N ASP A 4 -32.58 13.47 -24.09
CA ASP A 4 -31.82 12.25 -23.80
C ASP A 4 -31.56 12.13 -22.29
N TRP A 5 -32.51 11.49 -21.60
CA TRP A 5 -32.46 11.33 -20.15
C TRP A 5 -31.37 10.35 -19.68
N GLU A 6 -30.95 9.40 -20.51
CA GLU A 6 -29.87 8.46 -20.16
C GLU A 6 -28.53 9.18 -20.09
N ARG A 7 -28.27 10.07 -21.05
CA ARG A 7 -27.08 10.93 -21.02
C ARG A 7 -27.08 11.89 -19.84
N VAL A 8 -28.23 12.51 -19.54
CA VAL A 8 -28.40 13.39 -18.38
C VAL A 8 -28.18 12.62 -17.07
N GLU A 9 -28.63 11.37 -16.98
CA GLU A 9 -28.44 10.49 -15.83
C GLU A 9 -26.96 10.13 -15.64
N ALA A 10 -26.25 9.76 -16.70
CA ALA A 10 -24.82 9.45 -16.65
C ALA A 10 -23.98 10.66 -16.17
N ASP A 11 -24.21 11.84 -16.75
CA ASP A 11 -23.55 13.08 -16.33
C ASP A 11 -23.93 13.50 -14.90
N TYR A 12 -25.18 13.23 -14.49
CA TYR A 12 -25.63 13.49 -13.13
C TYR A 12 -24.94 12.57 -12.12
N ARG A 13 -24.82 11.27 -12.42
CA ARG A 13 -24.19 10.26 -11.55
C ARG A 13 -22.71 10.51 -11.37
N ALA A 14 -22.01 10.85 -12.45
CA ALA A 14 -20.58 11.14 -12.42
C ALA A 14 -20.23 12.32 -11.48
N GLY A 15 -21.16 13.25 -11.26
CA GLY A 15 -21.02 14.36 -10.33
C GLY A 15 -19.94 15.40 -10.67
N ILE A 16 -19.18 15.17 -11.76
CA ILE A 16 -18.14 16.05 -12.33
C ILE A 16 -18.75 17.37 -12.83
N LYS A 17 -19.77 17.32 -13.70
CA LYS A 17 -20.45 18.52 -14.22
C LYS A 17 -21.44 19.10 -13.22
N THR A 18 -21.63 20.42 -13.22
CA THR A 18 -22.69 21.05 -12.41
C THR A 18 -24.05 20.88 -13.08
N LEU A 19 -25.13 20.93 -12.31
CA LEU A 19 -26.49 20.83 -12.83
C LEU A 19 -26.81 21.88 -13.90
N ARG A 20 -26.20 23.07 -13.83
CA ARG A 20 -26.36 24.14 -14.82
C ARG A 20 -25.66 23.83 -16.14
N VAL A 21 -24.51 23.15 -16.09
CA VAL A 21 -23.78 22.71 -17.29
C VAL A 21 -24.57 21.61 -17.99
N ILE A 22 -25.02 20.60 -17.25
CA ILE A 22 -25.84 19.50 -17.80
C ILE A 22 -27.16 20.06 -18.39
N ALA A 23 -27.77 21.03 -17.71
CA ALA A 23 -28.94 21.75 -18.18
C ALA A 23 -28.70 22.51 -19.49
N GLY A 24 -27.58 23.24 -19.59
CA GLY A 24 -27.21 23.99 -20.79
C GLY A 24 -26.94 23.08 -22.00
N GLU A 25 -26.27 21.94 -21.79
CA GLU A 25 -25.96 20.97 -22.85
C GLU A 25 -27.20 20.25 -23.41
N ASN A 26 -28.28 20.17 -22.62
CA ASN A 26 -29.50 19.44 -22.97
C ASN A 26 -30.72 20.37 -23.13
N GLU A 27 -30.52 21.69 -23.15
CA GLU A 27 -31.57 22.72 -23.28
C GLU A 27 -32.74 22.58 -22.28
N ILE A 28 -32.48 22.01 -21.10
CA ILE A 28 -33.47 21.79 -20.04
C ILE A 28 -33.15 22.61 -18.80
N SER A 29 -34.16 22.87 -17.97
CA SER A 29 -33.91 23.52 -16.68
C SER A 29 -33.18 22.58 -15.73
N HIS A 30 -32.17 23.10 -15.02
CA HIS A 30 -31.49 22.40 -13.93
C HIS A 30 -32.46 21.90 -12.83
N VAL A 31 -33.61 22.58 -12.65
CA VAL A 31 -34.68 22.17 -11.73
C VAL A 31 -35.36 20.88 -12.22
N ALA A 32 -35.51 20.71 -13.54
CA ALA A 32 -36.09 19.49 -14.12
C ALA A 32 -35.19 18.28 -13.88
N ILE A 33 -33.87 18.45 -14.03
CA ILE A 33 -32.86 17.41 -13.71
C ILE A 33 -32.94 17.04 -12.22
N ALA A 34 -32.99 18.03 -11.33
CA ALA A 34 -33.05 17.79 -9.89
C ALA A 34 -34.34 17.07 -9.46
N LYS A 35 -35.49 17.45 -10.02
CA LYS A 35 -36.78 16.77 -9.78
C LYS A 35 -36.75 15.33 -10.28
N ARG A 36 -36.19 15.10 -11.47
CA ARG A 36 -36.05 13.77 -12.09
C ARG A 36 -35.13 12.87 -11.26
N ALA A 37 -33.94 13.35 -10.93
CA ALA A 37 -32.97 12.63 -10.10
C ALA A 37 -33.52 12.26 -8.72
N LYS A 38 -34.33 13.13 -8.11
CA LYS A 38 -35.00 12.85 -6.83
C LYS A 38 -36.10 11.79 -6.97
N ARG A 39 -36.89 11.85 -8.03
CA ARG A 39 -37.96 10.89 -8.32
C ARG A 39 -37.40 9.50 -8.63
N ASP A 40 -36.35 9.45 -9.45
CA ASP A 40 -35.75 8.23 -9.99
C ASP A 40 -34.53 7.76 -9.14
N LYS A 41 -34.29 8.42 -7.99
CA LYS A 41 -33.25 8.11 -6.99
C LYS A 41 -31.85 7.93 -7.57
N TRP A 42 -31.43 8.85 -8.44
CA TRP A 42 -30.10 8.78 -9.05
C TRP A 42 -29.01 9.05 -8.01
N PRO A 43 -28.07 8.11 -7.77
CA PRO A 43 -26.92 8.34 -6.91
C PRO A 43 -25.98 9.36 -7.56
N ARG A 44 -25.33 10.21 -6.77
CA ARG A 44 -24.41 11.23 -7.30
C ARG A 44 -23.07 11.15 -6.58
N ASP A 45 -22.00 10.89 -7.32
CA ASP A 45 -20.65 10.81 -6.77
C ASP A 45 -20.00 12.19 -6.72
N LEU A 46 -19.82 12.74 -5.52
CA LEU A 46 -19.14 14.02 -5.30
C LEU A 46 -17.69 13.85 -4.82
N SER A 47 -17.18 12.62 -4.74
CA SER A 47 -15.88 12.30 -4.15
C SER A 47 -14.74 13.06 -4.83
N ALA A 48 -14.75 13.16 -6.16
CA ALA A 48 -13.76 13.90 -6.94
C ALA A 48 -13.75 15.42 -6.61
N LYS A 49 -14.93 16.03 -6.45
CA LYS A 49 -15.03 17.47 -6.09
C LYS A 49 -14.62 17.74 -4.65
N ILE A 50 -14.94 16.83 -3.74
CA ILE A 50 -14.53 16.92 -2.34
C ILE A 50 -13.01 16.81 -2.24
N LYS A 51 -12.41 15.85 -2.96
CA LYS A 51 -10.95 15.67 -3.04
C LYS A 51 -10.25 16.92 -3.59
N ALA A 52 -10.69 17.44 -4.74
CA ALA A 52 -10.12 18.65 -5.33
C ALA A 52 -10.25 19.89 -4.41
N LYS A 53 -11.37 20.03 -3.70
CA LYS A 53 -11.56 21.13 -2.74
C LYS A 53 -10.67 20.96 -1.49
N ALA A 54 -10.45 19.73 -1.03
CA ALA A 54 -9.54 19.44 0.08
C ALA A 54 -8.09 19.75 -0.31
N GLU A 55 -7.64 19.32 -1.50
CA GLU A 55 -6.33 19.64 -2.06
C GLU A 55 -6.13 21.15 -2.20
N ALA A 56 -7.13 21.88 -2.72
CA ALA A 56 -7.08 23.33 -2.81
C ALA A 56 -7.02 24.02 -1.43
N MET A 57 -7.71 23.48 -0.41
CA MET A 57 -7.63 24.00 0.96
C MET A 57 -6.28 23.74 1.61
N VAL A 58 -5.66 22.58 1.36
CA VAL A 58 -4.31 22.25 1.84
C VAL A 58 -3.29 23.17 1.17
N ASN A 59 -3.37 23.36 -0.15
CA ASN A 59 -2.51 24.30 -0.87
C ASN A 59 -2.70 25.73 -0.36
N LYS A 60 -3.95 26.18 -0.18
CA LYS A 60 -4.23 27.53 0.34
C LYS A 60 -3.78 27.71 1.79
N ARG A 61 -3.88 26.70 2.66
CA ARG A 61 -3.36 26.74 4.03
C ARG A 61 -1.84 26.69 4.09
N SER A 62 -1.21 25.95 3.18
CA SER A 62 0.24 25.95 2.99
C SER A 62 0.73 27.36 2.60
N VAL A 63 0.02 28.02 1.69
CA VAL A 63 0.35 29.38 1.22
C VAL A 63 -0.03 30.48 2.24
N ASN A 64 -1.05 30.29 3.08
CA ASN A 64 -1.51 31.33 4.02
C ASN A 64 -0.91 31.26 5.43
N SER A 65 -0.14 30.22 5.78
CA SER A 65 0.40 30.08 7.15
C SER A 65 1.77 30.75 7.38
N SER A 66 2.45 31.25 6.35
CA SER A 66 3.78 31.86 6.50
C SER A 66 4.12 33.01 5.53
N VAL A 67 3.19 33.48 4.70
CA VAL A 67 3.51 34.46 3.64
C VAL A 67 3.01 35.86 4.00
N THR A 68 3.63 36.50 5.00
CA THR A 68 3.53 37.97 5.14
C THR A 68 4.84 38.71 4.91
N LYS A 69 5.93 38.05 4.49
CA LYS A 69 7.15 38.75 4.04
C LYS A 69 8.22 37.91 3.31
N ALA A 70 7.96 36.64 2.98
CA ALA A 70 8.90 35.85 2.19
C ALA A 70 8.56 36.00 0.70
N THR A 71 9.57 36.27 -0.13
CA THR A 71 9.47 36.22 -1.59
C THR A 71 9.19 34.79 -2.05
N GLU A 72 8.55 34.63 -3.21
CA GLU A 72 8.30 33.31 -3.81
C GLU A 72 9.58 32.46 -3.92
N ALA A 73 10.72 33.12 -4.18
CA ALA A 73 12.04 32.50 -4.20
C ALA A 73 12.44 31.90 -2.85
N GLU A 74 12.26 32.63 -1.74
CA GLU A 74 12.58 32.16 -0.38
C GLU A 74 11.66 31.00 0.05
N VAL A 75 10.39 31.02 -0.36
CA VAL A 75 9.45 29.91 -0.08
C VAL A 75 9.83 28.66 -0.88
N VAL A 76 10.23 28.82 -2.15
CA VAL A 76 10.69 27.71 -2.99
C VAL A 76 12.00 27.12 -2.43
N GLU A 77 12.95 27.96 -2.03
CA GLU A 77 14.23 27.56 -1.45
C GLU A 77 14.05 26.82 -0.12
N ALA A 78 13.23 27.36 0.80
CA ALA A 78 12.93 26.70 2.06
C ALA A 78 12.26 25.32 1.86
N ASN A 79 11.33 25.23 0.90
CA ASN A 79 10.68 23.95 0.57
C ASN A 79 11.66 22.96 -0.08
N ALA A 80 12.56 23.43 -0.94
CA ALA A 80 13.59 22.60 -1.55
C ALA A 80 14.57 22.05 -0.50
N HIS A 81 14.97 22.87 0.48
CA HIS A 81 15.78 22.43 1.62
C HIS A 81 15.07 21.36 2.45
N MET A 82 13.80 21.58 2.82
CA MET A 82 13.04 20.57 3.57
C MET A 82 12.91 19.25 2.80
N GLN A 83 12.68 19.31 1.48
CA GLN A 83 12.63 18.10 0.65
C GLN A 83 14.01 17.41 0.57
N ALA A 84 15.09 18.17 0.43
CA ALA A 84 16.45 17.63 0.43
C ALA A 84 16.78 16.92 1.75
N ASP A 85 16.43 17.54 2.89
CA ASP A 85 16.63 16.95 4.21
C ASP A 85 15.83 15.65 4.40
N VAL A 86 14.59 15.60 3.91
CA VAL A 86 13.77 14.37 3.93
C VAL A 86 14.42 13.28 3.08
N ILE A 87 14.88 13.60 1.86
CA ILE A 87 15.53 12.64 0.96
C ILE A 87 16.84 12.13 1.57
N LEU A 88 17.65 13.02 2.17
CA LEU A 88 18.91 12.65 2.84
C LEU A 88 18.65 11.76 4.08
N GLY A 89 17.62 12.07 4.86
CA GLY A 89 17.16 11.25 5.97
C GLY A 89 16.74 9.85 5.49
N GLN A 90 15.93 9.78 4.43
CA GLN A 90 15.52 8.50 3.84
C GLN A 90 16.70 7.70 3.28
N ARG A 91 17.67 8.34 2.62
CA ARG A 91 18.90 7.67 2.13
C ARG A 91 19.72 7.03 3.24
N THR A 92 19.65 7.59 4.44
CA THR A 92 20.35 7.06 5.62
C THR A 92 19.52 5.97 6.32
N ASP A 93 18.22 6.17 6.45
CA ASP A 93 17.32 5.29 7.20
C ASP A 93 17.00 3.98 6.49
N VAL A 94 16.76 4.02 5.18
CA VAL A 94 16.25 2.85 4.47
C VAL A 94 17.26 1.69 4.45
N PRO A 95 18.57 1.90 4.18
CA PRO A 95 19.57 0.83 4.28
C PRO A 95 19.66 0.21 5.68
N ARG A 96 19.54 1.04 6.73
CA ARG A 96 19.56 0.59 8.13
C ARG A 96 18.34 -0.29 8.45
N ARG A 97 17.16 0.07 7.93
CA ARG A 97 15.93 -0.74 8.07
C ARG A 97 16.06 -2.06 7.30
N ARG A 98 16.65 -2.04 6.10
CA ARG A 98 16.90 -3.25 5.30
C ARG A 98 17.85 -4.22 6.02
N GLU A 99 18.94 -3.71 6.58
CA GLU A 99 19.88 -4.51 7.38
C GLU A 99 19.20 -5.13 8.61
N PHE A 100 18.35 -4.36 9.31
CA PHE A 100 17.60 -4.86 10.46
C PHE A 100 16.67 -6.01 10.07
N VAL A 101 15.90 -5.86 8.99
CA VAL A 101 15.04 -6.95 8.48
C VAL A 101 15.87 -8.17 8.06
N GLY A 102 17.04 -7.97 7.44
CA GLY A 102 17.96 -9.06 7.10
C GLY A 102 18.47 -9.84 8.31
N ARG A 103 18.72 -9.16 9.44
CA ARG A 103 19.07 -9.85 10.70
C ARG A 103 17.92 -10.69 11.24
N LEU A 104 16.68 -10.21 11.15
CA LEU A 104 15.50 -10.97 11.57
C LEU A 104 15.27 -12.21 10.70
N PHE A 105 15.55 -12.14 9.38
CA PHE A 105 15.55 -13.32 8.52
C PHE A 105 16.54 -14.37 8.99
N LYS A 106 17.78 -13.97 9.28
CA LYS A 106 18.81 -14.87 9.76
C LYS A 106 18.41 -15.56 11.07
N GLU A 107 17.86 -14.82 12.02
CA GLU A 107 17.37 -15.40 13.28
C GLU A 107 16.26 -16.43 13.04
N LEU A 108 15.33 -16.15 12.11
CA LEU A 108 14.27 -17.10 11.77
C LEU A 108 14.80 -18.33 11.02
N GLU A 109 15.82 -18.19 10.17
CA GLU A 109 16.49 -19.31 9.50
C GLU A 109 17.16 -20.24 10.54
N GLU A 110 17.91 -19.68 11.48
CA GLU A 110 18.56 -20.43 12.58
C GLU A 110 17.51 -21.15 13.45
N LEU A 111 16.39 -20.49 13.73
CA LEU A 111 15.28 -21.07 14.47
C LEU A 111 14.56 -22.17 13.69
N THR A 112 14.45 -22.06 12.37
CA THR A 112 13.67 -22.97 11.53
C THR A 112 14.51 -24.15 11.00
N GLY A 113 15.84 -24.07 11.04
CA GLY A 113 16.79 -25.04 10.48
C GLY A 113 16.86 -26.43 11.12
N ASN A 114 15.84 -26.85 11.88
CA ASN A 114 15.82 -28.18 12.51
C ASN A 114 15.02 -29.18 11.64
N ALA A 115 15.56 -29.52 10.47
CA ALA A 115 14.93 -30.46 9.52
C ALA A 115 14.74 -31.88 10.09
N ASP A 116 15.47 -32.20 11.16
CA ASP A 116 15.49 -33.47 11.87
C ASP A 116 14.57 -33.49 13.11
N LEU A 117 13.77 -32.44 13.38
CA LEU A 117 12.88 -32.41 14.56
C LEU A 117 11.98 -33.64 14.67
N VAL A 118 11.47 -34.15 13.53
CA VAL A 118 10.60 -35.34 13.51
C VAL A 118 11.37 -36.58 13.94
N GLU A 119 12.59 -36.76 13.43
CA GLU A 119 13.47 -37.88 13.79
C GLU A 119 13.90 -37.80 15.26
N GLN A 120 14.24 -36.59 15.74
CA GLN A 120 14.54 -36.36 17.16
C GLN A 120 13.32 -36.63 18.06
N LEU A 121 12.10 -36.31 17.61
CA LEU A 121 10.86 -36.59 18.35
C LEU A 121 10.60 -38.09 18.44
N THR A 122 10.78 -38.82 17.33
CA THR A 122 10.66 -40.28 17.28
C THR A 122 11.69 -40.97 18.19
N LEU A 123 12.94 -40.51 18.18
CA LEU A 123 13.99 -41.02 19.06
C LEU A 123 13.69 -40.76 20.54
N ALA A 124 13.25 -39.55 20.90
CA ALA A 124 12.86 -39.23 22.27
C ALA A 124 11.68 -40.08 22.76
N LEU A 125 10.72 -40.39 21.89
CA LEU A 125 9.61 -41.29 22.17
C LEU A 125 10.08 -42.72 22.42
N GLN A 126 10.99 -43.24 21.59
CA GLN A 126 11.58 -44.58 21.76
C GLN A 126 12.41 -44.71 23.05
N GLN A 127 13.12 -43.64 23.43
CA GLN A 127 13.96 -43.60 24.63
C GLN A 127 13.17 -43.32 25.91
N GLY A 128 11.88 -42.97 25.81
CA GLY A 128 11.06 -42.58 26.96
C GLY A 128 11.45 -41.25 27.61
N ASP A 129 12.25 -40.42 26.92
CA ASP A 129 12.71 -39.13 27.42
C ASP A 129 11.61 -38.07 27.26
N GLN A 130 10.77 -37.97 28.28
CA GLN A 130 9.66 -37.01 28.34
C GLN A 130 10.13 -35.55 28.28
N GLY A 131 11.33 -35.24 28.76
CA GLY A 131 11.88 -33.88 28.75
C GLY A 131 12.20 -33.43 27.34
N LYS A 132 12.91 -34.27 26.59
CA LYS A 132 13.27 -34.00 25.19
C LYS A 132 12.05 -34.01 24.27
N LEU A 133 11.09 -34.92 24.50
CA LEU A 133 9.80 -34.93 23.81
C LEU A 133 9.05 -33.60 23.96
N ALA A 134 8.93 -33.09 25.18
CA ALA A 134 8.24 -31.82 25.45
C ALA A 134 8.97 -30.61 24.82
N GLU A 135 10.30 -30.63 24.80
CA GLU A 135 11.09 -29.59 24.12
C GLU A 135 10.83 -29.55 22.61
N ILE A 136 10.92 -30.70 21.94
CA ILE A 136 10.74 -30.79 20.49
C ILE A 136 9.29 -30.51 20.10
N ALA A 137 8.31 -31.00 20.88
CA ALA A 137 6.90 -30.69 20.66
C ALA A 137 6.61 -29.17 20.71
N ARG A 138 7.23 -28.43 21.65
CA ARG A 138 7.12 -26.97 21.70
C ARG A 138 7.74 -26.30 20.46
N LYS A 139 8.89 -26.79 20.00
CA LYS A 139 9.54 -26.30 18.76
C LYS A 139 8.61 -26.49 17.55
N VAL A 140 8.08 -27.70 17.37
CA VAL A 140 7.12 -28.03 16.29
C VAL A 140 5.86 -27.17 16.37
N ALA A 141 5.28 -27.01 17.57
CA ALA A 141 4.09 -26.18 17.78
C ALA A 141 4.32 -24.70 17.42
N SER A 142 5.57 -24.21 17.51
CA SER A 142 5.91 -22.84 17.15
C SER A 142 6.16 -22.62 15.65
N LEU A 143 6.32 -23.69 14.84
CA LEU A 143 6.62 -23.57 13.41
C LEU A 143 5.60 -22.73 12.61
N PRO A 144 4.28 -22.89 12.77
CA PRO A 144 3.30 -22.08 12.02
C PRO A 144 3.46 -20.57 12.28
N SER A 145 3.76 -20.19 13.52
CA SER A 145 4.01 -18.78 13.88
C SER A 145 5.30 -18.24 13.26
N ARG A 146 6.34 -19.08 13.16
CA ARG A 146 7.62 -18.73 12.52
C ARG A 146 7.44 -18.51 11.01
N ILE A 147 6.76 -19.43 10.33
CA ILE A 147 6.45 -19.33 8.90
C ILE A 147 5.68 -18.04 8.60
N LYS A 148 4.67 -17.72 9.42
CA LYS A 148 3.94 -16.45 9.29
C LYS A 148 4.85 -15.23 9.49
N GLY A 149 5.70 -15.25 10.51
CA GLY A 149 6.68 -14.19 10.75
C GLY A 149 7.61 -13.97 9.54
N THR A 150 8.05 -15.03 8.87
CA THR A 150 8.85 -14.92 7.64
C THR A 150 8.08 -14.22 6.52
N VAL A 151 6.81 -14.57 6.29
CA VAL A 151 5.97 -13.91 5.26
C VAL A 151 5.79 -12.42 5.54
N ASP A 152 5.51 -12.08 6.81
CA ASP A 152 5.36 -10.69 7.24
C ASP A 152 6.67 -9.90 7.02
N LEU A 153 7.83 -10.52 7.29
CA LEU A 153 9.15 -9.93 7.02
C LEU A 153 9.47 -9.79 5.54
N VAL A 154 9.08 -10.75 4.69
CA VAL A 154 9.22 -10.66 3.23
C VAL A 154 8.41 -9.47 2.70
N GLY A 155 7.18 -9.31 3.19
CA GLY A 155 6.35 -8.15 2.88
C GLY A 155 7.02 -6.83 3.27
N ALA A 156 7.54 -6.75 4.51
CA ALA A 156 8.26 -5.58 4.99
C ALA A 156 9.52 -5.28 4.14
N TYR A 157 10.28 -6.31 3.77
CA TYR A 157 11.48 -6.18 2.93
C TYR A 157 11.13 -5.67 1.53
N LYS A 158 10.06 -6.19 0.90
CA LYS A 158 9.57 -5.73 -0.41
C LYS A 158 9.18 -4.25 -0.37
N THR A 159 8.50 -3.81 0.69
CA THR A 159 8.15 -2.40 0.88
C THR A 159 9.41 -1.54 1.04
N LEU A 160 10.38 -1.97 1.84
CA LEU A 160 11.64 -1.23 2.02
C LEU A 160 12.45 -1.14 0.72
N PHE A 161 12.49 -2.20 -0.08
CA PHE A 161 13.14 -2.19 -1.39
C PHE A 161 12.44 -1.22 -2.37
N GLY A 162 11.11 -1.16 -2.35
CA GLY A 162 10.36 -0.15 -3.09
C GLY A 162 10.76 1.28 -2.68
N MET A 163 10.85 1.53 -1.37
CA MET A 163 11.33 2.80 -0.83
C MET A 163 12.79 3.10 -1.23
N GLU A 164 13.70 2.12 -1.21
CA GLU A 164 15.09 2.30 -1.70
C GLU A 164 15.07 2.75 -3.16
N ARG A 165 14.32 2.06 -4.02
CA ARG A 165 14.24 2.39 -5.44
C ARG A 165 13.74 3.82 -5.67
N GLU A 166 12.73 4.25 -4.93
CA GLU A 166 12.21 5.62 -5.00
C GLU A 166 13.23 6.65 -4.53
N VAL A 167 13.86 6.43 -3.36
CA VAL A 167 14.81 7.35 -2.71
C VAL A 167 16.12 7.49 -3.50
N PHE A 168 16.56 6.43 -4.18
CA PHE A 168 17.74 6.43 -5.04
C PHE A 168 17.43 6.79 -6.50
N GLY A 169 16.19 7.16 -6.83
CA GLY A 169 15.80 7.60 -8.17
C GLY A 169 15.80 6.48 -9.21
N ILE A 170 15.78 5.22 -8.77
CA ILE A 170 15.63 4.02 -9.60
C ILE A 170 14.13 3.78 -9.85
N THR A 171 13.42 4.80 -10.34
CA THR A 171 12.07 4.58 -10.84
C THR A 171 12.18 3.86 -12.18
N SER A 172 11.69 2.63 -12.23
CA SER A 172 11.62 1.82 -13.44
C SER A 172 10.75 2.50 -14.49
N LYS A 173 11.38 3.27 -15.38
CA LYS A 173 11.07 3.19 -16.81
C LYS A 173 11.97 2.12 -17.44
N SER A 174 11.84 0.89 -16.98
CA SER A 174 12.42 -0.29 -17.63
C SER A 174 11.56 -1.48 -17.25
N GLY A 175 10.78 -1.98 -18.21
CA GLY A 175 9.91 -3.15 -18.07
C GLY A 175 10.72 -4.42 -17.84
N PHE A 176 10.99 -4.72 -16.58
CA PHE A 176 11.30 -6.07 -16.13
C PHE A 176 10.14 -6.53 -15.25
N ASP A 177 9.12 -7.08 -15.91
CA ASP A 177 7.94 -7.76 -15.32
C ASP A 177 8.28 -9.19 -14.86
N SER A 178 9.50 -9.43 -14.39
CA SER A 178 9.86 -10.69 -13.74
C SER A 178 10.32 -10.37 -12.33
N ASP A 179 9.35 -10.34 -11.40
CA ASP A 179 9.60 -10.31 -9.96
C ASP A 179 10.28 -11.65 -9.59
N PRO A 180 11.61 -11.69 -9.37
CA PRO A 180 12.32 -12.95 -9.11
C PRO A 180 11.86 -13.61 -7.80
N ILE A 181 11.13 -12.85 -6.98
CA ILE A 181 10.60 -13.28 -5.69
C ILE A 181 9.20 -13.92 -5.86
N ALA A 182 8.46 -13.59 -6.92
CA ALA A 182 7.21 -14.29 -7.25
C ALA A 182 7.47 -15.76 -7.60
N GLU A 183 8.63 -16.07 -8.19
CA GLU A 183 9.09 -17.44 -8.46
C GLU A 183 9.33 -18.23 -7.16
N ILE A 184 9.81 -17.56 -6.11
CA ILE A 184 10.05 -18.15 -4.79
C ILE A 184 8.71 -18.37 -4.04
N GLU A 185 7.77 -17.42 -4.13
CA GLU A 185 6.42 -17.56 -3.55
C GLU A 185 5.65 -18.74 -4.16
N VAL A 186 5.71 -18.92 -5.49
CA VAL A 186 5.08 -20.07 -6.17
C VAL A 186 5.72 -21.38 -5.73
N THR A 187 7.04 -21.42 -5.57
CA THR A 187 7.77 -22.63 -5.14
C THR A 187 7.39 -23.04 -3.70
N ILE A 188 7.15 -22.09 -2.81
CA ILE A 188 6.72 -22.36 -1.42
C ILE A 188 5.25 -22.80 -1.35
N ILE A 189 4.40 -22.28 -2.24
CA ILE A 189 2.97 -22.61 -2.28
C ILE A 189 2.73 -23.98 -2.94
N ASP A 190 3.43 -24.33 -4.03
CA ASP A 190 3.30 -25.61 -4.72
C ASP A 190 3.82 -26.80 -3.90
N GLY A 191 4.81 -26.58 -3.04
CA GLY A 191 5.29 -27.60 -2.09
C GLY A 191 4.25 -28.05 -1.07
N ARG A 192 3.15 -27.30 -0.91
CA ARG A 192 2.05 -27.61 0.03
C ARG A 192 0.92 -28.45 -0.59
N GLN A 193 0.92 -28.64 -1.91
CA GLN A 193 -0.13 -29.39 -2.63
C GLN A 193 0.24 -30.85 -2.95
N LYS A 194 1.46 -31.31 -2.61
CA LYS A 194 1.96 -32.64 -2.97
C LYS A 194 2.24 -33.63 -1.83
N ASN A 195 1.80 -33.35 -0.60
CA ASN A 195 1.78 -34.33 0.49
C ASN A 195 0.37 -34.53 1.05
#